data_AF-A0A264VZZ3-F1
#
_entry.id   AF-A0A264VZZ3-F1
#
_cell.length_a   1.000
_cell.length_b   1.000
_cell.length_c   1.000
_cell.angle_alpha   90.00
_cell.angle_beta   90.00
_cell.angle_gamma   90.00
#
_symmetry.space_group_name_H-M   'P 1'
#
loop_
_entity.id
_entity.type
_entity.pdbx_description
1 polymer ?
#
loop_
_entity_poly.entity_id
_entity_poly.type
_entity_poly.pdbx_seq_one_letter_code
_entity_poly.pdbx_strand_id
1 'polypeptide(L)'
;MKKWLLAAAAVGMLAGCQDDNETTQPKETEGPSSEVEQKIEEALGTDVAIPTLNNHEIGLAYLEEGVQQADQTSAHLIYQTTKKPMEGLTAETWGKQNDVEVLHGELFKDAPLVELDIYPETYGTLDNAEKREIAGEEVDYSLIPGSTRSTAYIGFDKEGAGYMIQYHLAQNQSVEEAFSFAEQIIEGLN
;
A
#
# COMPACT_ATOMS: atom_id res chain seq x y z
N MET A 1 -28.56 -53.70 -22.36
CA MET A 1 -28.58 -55.04 -21.74
C MET A 1 -27.20 -55.35 -21.18
N LYS A 2 -27.15 -56.15 -20.10
CA LYS A 2 -25.99 -56.66 -19.32
C LYS A 2 -25.42 -55.72 -18.24
N LYS A 3 -25.96 -55.93 -17.05
CA LYS A 3 -25.30 -55.80 -15.74
C LYS A 3 -24.13 -56.77 -15.64
N TRP A 4 -23.00 -56.39 -15.06
CA TRP A 4 -22.15 -57.29 -14.26
C TRP A 4 -21.57 -56.51 -13.07
N LEU A 5 -21.89 -57.02 -11.87
CA LEU A 5 -21.19 -56.79 -10.61
C LEU A 5 -19.85 -57.52 -10.64
N LEU A 6 -18.84 -57.01 -9.93
CA LEU A 6 -18.24 -57.70 -8.76
C LEU A 6 -17.10 -56.89 -8.14
N ALA A 7 -17.06 -56.99 -6.81
CA ALA A 7 -16.16 -56.35 -5.87
C ALA A 7 -14.78 -57.03 -5.81
N ALA A 8 -13.77 -56.30 -5.35
CA ALA A 8 -12.67 -56.84 -4.55
C ALA A 8 -12.02 -55.72 -3.72
N ALA A 9 -12.04 -55.91 -2.42
CA ALA A 9 -11.29 -55.12 -1.45
C ALA A 9 -9.79 -55.46 -1.54
N ALA A 10 -8.94 -54.44 -1.39
CA ALA A 10 -7.56 -54.63 -0.98
C ALA A 10 -7.23 -53.56 0.07
N VAL A 11 -7.28 -53.98 1.33
CA VAL A 11 -6.72 -53.28 2.48
C VAL A 11 -5.21 -53.40 2.38
N GLY A 12 -4.54 -52.28 2.10
CA GLY A 12 -3.10 -52.13 2.27
C GLY A 12 -2.85 -51.17 3.41
N MET A 13 -2.51 -51.70 4.60
CA MET A 13 -1.96 -50.90 5.69
C MET A 13 -0.56 -50.45 5.28
N LEU A 14 -0.42 -49.20 4.87
CA LEU A 14 0.86 -48.53 4.82
C LEU A 14 1.08 -47.90 6.20
N ALA A 15 1.96 -48.53 6.97
CA ALA A 15 2.63 -47.89 8.09
C ALA A 15 3.52 -46.77 7.50
N GLY A 16 2.93 -45.57 7.40
CA GLY A 16 3.70 -44.35 7.19
C GLY A 16 4.27 -43.92 8.53
N CYS A 17 5.59 -43.90 8.64
CA CYS A 17 6.27 -43.13 9.66
C CYS A 17 5.77 -41.70 9.57
N GLN A 18 4.99 -41.28 10.55
CA GLN A 18 4.62 -39.89 10.74
C GLN A 18 5.88 -39.22 11.32
N ASP A 19 6.75 -38.77 10.41
CA ASP A 19 7.76 -37.77 10.73
C ASP A 19 6.98 -36.53 11.15
N ASP A 20 6.89 -36.31 12.47
CA ASP A 20 6.52 -35.03 13.07
C ASP A 20 7.65 -34.03 12.80
N ASN A 21 7.88 -33.75 11.52
CA ASN A 21 8.64 -32.60 11.09
C ASN A 21 7.62 -31.47 10.97
N GLU A 22 7.17 -30.97 12.11
CA GLU A 22 6.65 -29.61 12.22
C GLU A 22 7.78 -28.68 11.78
N THR A 23 7.91 -28.54 10.47
CA THR A 23 8.55 -27.40 9.84
C THR A 23 7.65 -26.24 10.21
N THR A 24 7.89 -25.71 11.41
CA THR A 24 7.48 -24.37 11.77
C THR A 24 8.20 -23.50 10.76
N GLN A 25 7.53 -23.22 9.63
CA GLN A 25 7.96 -22.17 8.74
C GLN A 25 8.22 -20.96 9.65
N PRO A 26 9.40 -20.33 9.57
CA PRO A 26 9.61 -19.09 10.29
C PRO A 26 8.45 -18.19 9.89
N LYS A 27 7.61 -17.84 10.87
CA LYS A 27 6.58 -16.83 10.71
C LYS A 27 7.35 -15.58 10.30
N GLU A 28 7.42 -15.33 8.98
CA GLU A 28 7.93 -14.09 8.45
C GLU A 28 7.25 -13.02 9.28
N THR A 29 8.07 -12.28 10.03
CA THR A 29 7.55 -11.24 10.90
C THR A 29 7.15 -10.14 9.94
N GLU A 30 5.93 -10.28 9.43
CA GLU A 30 5.14 -9.31 8.70
C GLU A 30 5.48 -7.94 9.26
N GLY A 31 6.15 -7.13 8.43
CA GLY A 31 6.59 -5.80 8.83
C GLY A 31 5.39 -4.90 9.13
N PRO A 32 5.60 -3.70 9.69
CA PRO A 32 4.52 -2.75 9.91
C PRO A 32 3.71 -2.44 8.63
N SER A 33 4.32 -2.62 7.45
CA SER A 33 3.65 -2.50 6.15
C SER A 33 2.47 -3.45 5.97
N SER A 34 2.62 -4.74 6.30
CA SER A 34 1.57 -5.74 6.02
C SER A 34 0.39 -5.64 6.99
N GLU A 35 0.61 -5.21 8.24
CA GLU A 35 -0.51 -4.93 9.16
C GLU A 35 -1.33 -3.72 8.70
N VAL A 36 -0.66 -2.68 8.20
CA VAL A 36 -1.33 -1.49 7.63
C VAL A 36 -2.07 -1.86 6.35
N GLU A 37 -1.46 -2.68 5.48
CA GLU A 37 -2.06 -3.18 4.25
C GLU A 37 -3.37 -3.89 4.53
N GLN A 38 -3.37 -4.91 5.41
CA GLN A 38 -4.58 -5.66 5.77
C GLN A 38 -5.72 -4.76 6.30
N LYS A 39 -5.38 -3.74 7.11
CA LYS A 39 -6.37 -2.78 7.64
C LYS A 39 -6.95 -1.91 6.53
N ILE A 40 -6.13 -1.50 5.56
CA ILE A 40 -6.58 -0.73 4.41
C ILE A 40 -7.45 -1.59 3.49
N GLU A 41 -7.04 -2.83 3.20
CA GLU A 41 -7.84 -3.76 2.39
C GLU A 41 -9.21 -4.04 3.01
N GLU A 42 -9.26 -4.26 4.34
CA GLU A 42 -10.52 -4.44 5.06
C GLU A 42 -11.43 -3.21 4.95
N ALA A 43 -10.86 -2.00 5.07
CA ALA A 43 -11.60 -0.76 5.02
C ALA A 43 -12.08 -0.41 3.59
N LEU A 44 -11.24 -0.62 2.58
CA LEU A 44 -11.52 -0.27 1.19
C LEU A 44 -12.29 -1.37 0.44
N GLY A 45 -12.24 -2.61 0.94
CA GLY A 45 -12.89 -3.76 0.31
C GLY A 45 -12.24 -4.20 -1.01
N THR A 46 -10.95 -3.91 -1.19
CA THR A 46 -10.17 -4.24 -2.39
C THR A 46 -8.72 -4.53 -2.00
N ASP A 47 -8.04 -5.33 -2.82
CA ASP A 47 -6.62 -5.66 -2.64
C ASP A 47 -5.77 -4.40 -2.86
N VAL A 48 -4.78 -4.17 -2.00
CA VAL A 48 -3.87 -3.02 -2.12
C VAL A 48 -2.41 -3.43 -1.94
N ALA A 49 -1.50 -2.64 -2.50
CA ALA A 49 -0.07 -2.83 -2.29
C ALA A 49 0.55 -1.58 -1.68
N ILE A 50 1.24 -1.76 -0.55
CA ILE A 50 2.00 -0.69 0.10
C ILE A 50 3.50 -0.89 -0.21
N PRO A 51 4.13 0.03 -0.94
CA PRO A 51 5.52 -0.13 -1.33
C PRO A 51 6.45 0.12 -0.15
N THR A 52 7.62 -0.50 -0.21
CA THR A 52 8.70 -0.19 0.74
C THR A 52 9.57 0.94 0.20
N LEU A 53 9.95 1.88 1.06
CA LEU A 53 10.87 2.94 0.67
C LEU A 53 12.19 2.75 1.40
N ASN A 54 13.28 2.61 0.64
CA ASN A 54 14.61 2.34 1.20
C ASN A 54 14.97 3.31 2.32
N ASN A 55 15.18 2.79 3.52
CA ASN A 55 15.52 3.53 4.75
C ASN A 55 14.45 4.53 5.24
N HIS A 56 13.22 4.47 4.72
CA HIS A 56 12.11 5.33 5.14
C HIS A 56 10.93 4.47 5.54
N GLU A 57 10.41 4.72 6.74
CA GLU A 57 9.25 4.01 7.28
C GLU A 57 7.99 4.86 7.06
N ILE A 58 6.84 4.19 7.06
CA ILE A 58 5.54 4.86 7.15
C ILE A 58 5.52 5.58 8.50
N GLY A 59 5.58 6.90 8.45
CA GLY A 59 5.51 7.74 9.64
C GLY A 59 4.10 7.81 10.19
N LEU A 60 3.09 7.91 9.32
CA LEU A 60 1.68 7.96 9.68
C LEU A 60 0.85 7.23 8.62
N ALA A 61 -0.12 6.43 9.03
CA ALA A 61 -1.17 5.92 8.17
C ALA A 61 -2.54 6.15 8.82
N TYR A 62 -3.52 6.62 8.04
CA TYR A 62 -4.87 6.87 8.52
C TYR A 62 -5.93 6.69 7.42
N LEU A 63 -7.18 6.51 7.84
CA LEU A 63 -8.36 6.50 6.98
C LEU A 63 -9.13 7.81 7.15
N GLU A 64 -9.62 8.37 6.04
CA GLU A 64 -10.45 9.57 6.01
C GLU A 64 -11.75 9.30 5.26
N GLU A 65 -12.89 9.73 5.80
CA GLU A 65 -14.20 9.57 5.16
C GLU A 65 -14.59 10.84 4.37
N GLY A 66 -15.07 10.66 3.14
CA GLY A 66 -15.87 11.70 2.45
C GLY A 66 -15.10 12.79 1.71
N VAL A 67 -13.86 12.54 1.29
CA VAL A 67 -12.96 13.62 0.82
C VAL A 67 -13.28 14.14 -0.59
N GLN A 68 -13.82 13.34 -1.52
CA GLN A 68 -13.91 13.80 -2.93
C GLN A 68 -15.20 13.53 -3.70
N GLN A 69 -16.01 12.53 -3.36
CA GLN A 69 -17.39 12.35 -3.81
C GLN A 69 -17.90 11.02 -3.21
N ALA A 70 -19.15 10.98 -2.75
CA ALA A 70 -19.88 9.76 -2.40
C ALA A 70 -19.58 9.04 -1.06
N ASP A 71 -19.18 9.76 0.01
CA ASP A 71 -19.04 9.18 1.35
C ASP A 71 -18.10 7.95 1.40
N GLN A 72 -17.12 7.91 0.51
CA GLN A 72 -16.12 6.83 0.43
C GLN A 72 -14.96 7.11 1.37
N THR A 73 -14.43 6.03 1.96
CA THR A 73 -13.23 6.03 2.80
C THR A 73 -11.99 5.97 1.90
N SER A 74 -11.00 6.83 2.12
CA SER A 74 -9.66 6.75 1.50
C SER A 74 -8.61 6.44 2.57
N ALA A 75 -7.51 5.80 2.14
CA ALA A 75 -6.36 5.59 3.00
C ALA A 75 -5.22 6.54 2.62
N HIS A 76 -4.53 7.05 3.62
CA HIS A 76 -3.44 8.01 3.47
C HIS A 76 -2.21 7.50 4.20
N LEU A 77 -1.09 7.41 3.50
CA LEU A 77 0.18 6.96 4.03
C LEU A 77 1.25 8.03 3.82
N ILE A 78 1.96 8.35 4.88
CA ILE A 78 2.98 9.39 4.87
C ILE A 78 4.33 8.78 5.21
N TYR A 79 5.24 8.76 4.24
CA TYR A 79 6.63 8.33 4.42
C TYR A 79 7.47 9.54 4.85
N GLN A 80 8.23 9.37 5.94
CA GLN A 80 8.93 10.46 6.58
C GLN A 80 10.45 10.37 6.40
N THR A 81 11.08 11.52 6.16
CA THR A 81 12.56 11.63 6.07
C THR A 81 13.25 11.53 7.43
N THR A 82 12.55 11.85 8.51
CA THR A 82 13.12 11.89 9.85
C THR A 82 12.30 11.08 10.84
N LYS A 83 12.96 10.67 11.92
CA LYS A 83 12.34 9.93 13.03
C LYS A 83 12.14 10.82 14.26
N LYS A 84 11.96 12.14 14.11
CA LYS A 84 11.76 13.06 15.23
C LYS A 84 10.28 13.38 15.43
N PRO A 85 9.61 12.79 16.43
CA PRO A 85 8.19 13.00 16.63
C PRO A 85 7.87 14.43 17.06
N MET A 86 6.64 14.84 16.81
CA MET A 86 6.10 16.09 17.32
C MET A 86 5.89 15.99 18.83
N GLU A 87 6.47 16.93 19.57
CA GLU A 87 6.28 16.99 21.02
C GLU A 87 4.90 17.53 21.36
N GLY A 88 4.19 16.85 22.26
CA GLY A 88 2.92 17.33 22.79
C GLY A 88 1.69 17.04 21.92
N LEU A 89 1.84 16.36 20.79
CA LEU A 89 0.72 15.92 19.95
C LEU A 89 0.93 14.46 19.53
N THR A 90 0.03 13.58 19.94
CA THR A 90 0.03 12.17 19.52
C THR A 90 -0.79 11.99 18.25
N ALA A 91 -0.48 10.95 17.46
CA ALA A 91 -1.28 10.61 16.28
C ALA A 91 -2.75 10.38 16.64
N GLU A 92 -3.05 9.68 17.74
CA GLU A 92 -4.44 9.48 18.22
C GLU A 92 -5.16 10.82 18.53
N THR A 93 -4.45 11.77 19.15
CA THR A 93 -5.04 13.09 19.46
C THR A 93 -5.32 13.87 18.19
N TRP A 94 -4.38 13.85 17.25
CA TRP A 94 -4.55 14.47 15.94
C TRP A 94 -5.67 13.81 15.14
N GLY A 95 -5.78 12.48 15.16
CA GLY A 95 -6.84 11.74 14.48
C GLY A 95 -8.22 12.19 14.93
N LYS A 96 -8.44 12.26 16.26
CA LYS A 96 -9.69 12.78 16.84
C LYS A 96 -9.97 14.24 16.49
N GLN A 97 -8.93 15.06 16.28
CA GLN A 97 -9.09 16.47 15.92
C GLN A 97 -9.46 16.67 14.45
N ASN A 98 -9.08 15.72 13.58
CA ASN A 98 -9.31 15.78 12.15
C ASN A 98 -10.41 14.81 11.69
N ASP A 99 -11.06 14.12 12.62
CA ASP A 99 -12.11 13.13 12.33
C ASP A 99 -11.62 11.98 11.42
N VAL A 100 -10.41 11.49 11.70
CA VAL A 100 -9.78 10.39 10.95
C VAL A 100 -9.41 9.22 11.86
N GLU A 101 -9.42 8.01 11.30
CA GLU A 101 -8.99 6.80 11.98
C GLU A 101 -7.49 6.56 11.75
N VAL A 102 -6.68 6.68 12.80
CA VAL A 102 -5.24 6.39 12.70
C VAL A 102 -4.98 4.90 12.77
N LEU A 103 -4.39 4.36 11.70
CA LEU A 103 -4.02 2.94 11.59
C LEU A 103 -2.64 2.65 12.17
N HIS A 104 -1.70 3.59 11.97
CA HIS A 104 -0.31 3.42 12.38
C HIS A 104 0.42 4.76 12.54
N GLY A 105 1.43 4.77 13.41
CA GLY A 105 2.51 5.76 13.36
C GLY A 105 2.40 6.93 14.34
N GLU A 106 3.25 7.92 14.10
CA GLU A 106 3.42 9.15 14.88
C GLU A 106 3.41 10.38 13.95
N LEU A 107 3.26 11.56 14.53
CA LEU A 107 3.38 12.81 13.78
C LEU A 107 4.82 13.28 13.81
N PHE A 108 5.33 13.75 12.69
CA PHE A 108 6.69 14.25 12.55
C PHE A 108 6.68 15.74 12.22
N LYS A 109 7.76 16.45 12.60
CA LYS A 109 7.87 17.90 12.39
C LYS A 109 8.28 18.27 10.97
N ASP A 110 8.97 17.35 10.30
CA ASP A 110 9.55 17.61 8.98
C ASP A 110 8.52 17.35 7.88
N ALA A 111 8.77 17.95 6.72
CA ALA A 111 7.94 17.70 5.55
C ALA A 111 8.07 16.23 5.11
N PRO A 112 6.97 15.62 4.64
CA PRO A 112 6.98 14.25 4.18
C PRO A 112 7.91 14.07 2.98
N LEU A 113 8.40 12.84 2.80
CA LEU A 113 9.10 12.43 1.59
C LEU A 113 8.11 12.01 0.52
N VAL A 114 7.14 11.18 0.91
CA VAL A 114 6.08 10.67 0.04
C VAL A 114 4.77 10.73 0.79
N GLU A 115 3.74 11.18 0.10
CA GLU A 115 2.34 11.02 0.50
C GLU A 115 1.71 10.08 -0.53
N LEU A 116 1.07 9.02 -0.06
CA LEU A 116 0.38 8.02 -0.87
C LEU A 116 -1.08 8.00 -0.43
N ASP A 117 -1.97 8.37 -1.34
CA ASP A 117 -3.40 8.25 -1.15
C ASP A 117 -3.90 7.04 -1.94
N ILE A 118 -4.75 6.24 -1.32
CA ILE A 118 -5.40 5.07 -1.91
C ILE A 118 -6.91 5.27 -1.82
N TYR A 119 -7.55 5.26 -2.98
CA TYR A 119 -8.98 5.48 -3.15
C TYR A 119 -9.67 4.18 -3.54
N PRO A 120 -10.90 3.93 -3.07
CA PRO A 120 -11.71 2.86 -3.62
C PRO A 120 -12.07 3.21 -5.06
N GLU A 121 -11.97 2.21 -5.95
CA GLU A 121 -12.27 2.30 -7.38
C GLU A 121 -11.28 3.12 -8.21
N THR A 122 -11.17 4.44 -8.02
CA THR A 122 -10.34 5.30 -8.87
C THR A 122 -9.76 6.52 -8.16
N TYR A 123 -8.57 6.95 -8.57
CA TYR A 123 -7.97 8.21 -8.10
C TYR A 123 -8.52 9.42 -8.86
N GLY A 124 -9.26 9.19 -9.95
CA GLY A 124 -9.73 10.22 -10.87
C GLY A 124 -8.73 10.49 -11.99
N THR A 125 -8.37 11.76 -12.19
CA THR A 125 -7.44 12.18 -13.25
C THR A 125 -6.57 13.32 -12.76
N LEU A 126 -5.31 13.37 -13.18
CA LEU A 126 -4.44 14.51 -12.92
C LEU A 126 -4.56 15.56 -14.03
N ASP A 127 -4.95 16.77 -13.64
CA ASP A 127 -5.06 17.89 -14.57
C ASP A 127 -3.72 18.20 -15.26
N ASN A 128 -3.74 18.22 -16.60
CA ASN A 128 -2.56 18.47 -17.45
C ASN A 128 -1.42 17.46 -17.27
N ALA A 129 -1.70 16.24 -16.81
CA ALA A 129 -0.71 15.19 -16.70
C ALA A 129 -0.25 14.66 -18.07
N GLU A 130 1.03 14.29 -18.13
CA GLU A 130 1.60 13.47 -19.20
C GLU A 130 1.31 12.00 -18.88
N LYS A 131 0.96 11.22 -19.91
CA LYS A 131 0.87 9.76 -19.80
C LYS A 131 2.25 9.11 -19.90
N ARG A 132 2.56 8.20 -18.99
CA ARG A 132 3.80 7.40 -18.96
C ARG A 132 3.45 5.92 -18.80
N GLU A 133 4.31 5.04 -19.29
CA GLU A 133 4.19 3.58 -19.06
C GLU A 133 5.18 3.18 -17.97
N ILE A 134 4.69 2.53 -16.91
CA ILE A 134 5.50 1.99 -15.79
C ILE A 134 5.06 0.54 -15.56
N ALA A 135 5.99 -0.41 -15.61
CA ALA A 135 5.69 -1.84 -15.48
C ALA A 135 4.52 -2.35 -16.36
N GLY A 136 4.35 -1.75 -17.54
CA GLY A 136 3.28 -2.10 -18.49
C GLY A 136 1.91 -1.45 -18.20
N GLU A 137 1.80 -0.64 -17.15
CA GLU A 137 0.60 0.13 -16.82
C GLU A 137 0.76 1.59 -17.24
N GLU A 138 -0.32 2.18 -17.77
CA GLU A 138 -0.36 3.61 -18.10
C GLU A 138 -0.65 4.42 -16.83
N VAL A 139 0.23 5.38 -16.51
CA VAL A 139 0.09 6.28 -15.36
C VAL A 139 -0.02 7.73 -15.81
N ASP A 140 -0.78 8.53 -15.06
CA ASP A 140 -0.74 9.99 -15.14
C ASP A 140 0.47 10.50 -14.36
N TYR A 141 1.23 11.42 -14.95
CA TYR A 141 2.40 12.03 -14.33
C TYR A 141 2.42 13.55 -14.50
N SER A 142 2.71 14.28 -13.42
CA SER A 142 2.95 15.72 -13.45
C SER A 142 4.10 16.11 -12.52
N LEU A 143 4.94 17.06 -12.95
CA LEU A 143 6.02 17.61 -12.13
C LEU A 143 5.76 19.08 -11.87
N ILE A 144 5.56 19.42 -10.59
CA ILE A 144 5.41 20.81 -10.17
C ILE A 144 6.75 21.28 -9.59
N PRO A 145 7.48 22.17 -10.29
CA PRO A 145 8.72 22.73 -9.76
C PRO A 145 8.41 23.68 -8.60
N GLY A 146 9.05 23.47 -7.45
CA GLY A 146 9.00 24.40 -6.33
C GLY A 146 10.31 25.15 -6.13
N SER A 147 10.27 26.20 -5.30
CA SER A 147 11.45 27.03 -5.00
C SER A 147 12.50 26.31 -4.14
N THR A 148 12.07 25.31 -3.37
CA THR A 148 12.92 24.52 -2.46
C THR A 148 12.99 23.04 -2.86
N ARG A 149 11.85 22.47 -3.25
CA ARG A 149 11.70 21.08 -3.72
C ARG A 149 10.69 21.04 -4.86
N SER A 150 10.91 20.16 -5.82
CA SER A 150 9.89 19.83 -6.81
C SER A 150 9.02 18.69 -6.27
N THR A 151 7.77 18.63 -6.71
CA THR A 151 6.86 17.53 -6.35
C THR A 151 6.43 16.81 -7.61
N ALA A 152 6.69 15.50 -7.66
CA ALA A 152 6.18 14.61 -8.70
C ALA A 152 4.83 14.03 -8.23
N TYR A 153 3.81 14.18 -9.05
CA TYR A 153 2.49 13.57 -8.88
C TYR A 153 2.38 12.41 -9.85
N ILE A 154 1.99 11.24 -9.34
CA ILE A 154 1.75 10.05 -10.15
C ILE A 154 0.39 9.48 -9.75
N GLY A 155 -0.50 9.30 -10.72
CA GLY A 155 -1.84 8.75 -10.51
C GLY A 155 -2.10 7.55 -11.43
N PHE A 156 -2.67 6.47 -10.90
CA PHE A 156 -3.08 5.31 -11.71
C PHE A 156 -4.15 4.47 -10.98
N ASP A 157 -4.92 3.71 -11.74
CA ASP A 157 -5.91 2.75 -11.22
C ASP A 157 -5.39 1.32 -11.45
N LYS A 158 -5.48 0.45 -10.44
CA LYS A 158 -5.05 -0.95 -10.52
C LYS A 158 -5.86 -1.82 -9.57
N GLU A 159 -6.32 -2.98 -10.04
CA GLU A 159 -7.10 -3.98 -9.28
C GLU A 159 -8.28 -3.39 -8.46
N GLY A 160 -8.96 -2.37 -8.99
CA GLY A 160 -10.11 -1.76 -8.31
C GLY A 160 -9.77 -0.73 -7.23
N ALA A 161 -8.49 -0.34 -7.12
CA ALA A 161 -8.02 0.76 -6.29
C ALA A 161 -7.40 1.87 -7.15
N GLY A 162 -7.64 3.12 -6.75
CA GLY A 162 -6.97 4.28 -7.29
C GLY A 162 -5.79 4.69 -6.41
N TYR A 163 -4.64 4.97 -7.02
CA TYR A 163 -3.43 5.40 -6.32
C TYR A 163 -3.05 6.82 -6.73
N MET A 164 -2.75 7.68 -5.76
CA MET A 164 -2.14 8.99 -5.96
C MET A 164 -0.87 9.10 -5.12
N ILE A 165 0.25 9.31 -5.79
CA ILE A 165 1.56 9.49 -5.16
C ILE A 165 1.97 10.95 -5.29
N GLN A 166 2.31 11.58 -4.17
CA GLN A 166 2.99 12.87 -4.13
C GLN A 166 4.41 12.66 -3.59
N TYR A 167 5.41 12.75 -4.47
CA TYR A 167 6.81 12.51 -4.13
C TYR A 167 7.58 13.83 -4.08
N HIS A 168 8.08 14.20 -2.90
CA HIS A 168 8.79 15.46 -2.66
C HIS A 168 10.29 15.30 -2.94
N LEU A 169 10.71 15.67 -4.14
CA LEU A 169 12.08 15.52 -4.63
C LEU A 169 13.01 16.54 -3.96
N ALA A 170 14.00 16.06 -3.21
CA ALA A 170 15.14 16.85 -2.78
C ALA A 170 16.00 17.29 -3.98
N GLN A 171 16.85 18.30 -3.80
CA GLN A 171 17.66 18.89 -4.88
C GLN A 171 18.56 17.89 -5.63
N ASN A 172 18.86 16.75 -5.03
CA ASN A 172 19.70 15.68 -5.57
C ASN A 172 18.94 14.40 -5.92
N GLN A 173 17.61 14.38 -5.80
CA GLN A 173 16.78 13.24 -6.17
C GLN A 173 16.25 13.40 -7.59
N SER A 174 16.16 12.30 -8.32
CA SER A 174 15.57 12.24 -9.66
C SER A 174 14.12 11.77 -9.59
N VAL A 175 13.32 12.13 -10.59
CA VAL A 175 11.95 11.61 -10.73
C VAL A 175 11.91 10.08 -10.86
N GLU A 176 13.00 9.45 -11.28
CA GLU A 176 13.13 7.99 -11.36
C GLU A 176 12.89 7.30 -10.01
N GLU A 177 13.14 7.97 -8.88
CA GLU A 177 12.80 7.43 -7.56
C GLU A 177 11.27 7.36 -7.35
N ALA A 178 10.54 8.38 -7.82
CA ALA A 178 9.08 8.39 -7.78
C ALA A 178 8.49 7.32 -8.71
N PHE A 179 9.08 7.11 -9.88
CA PHE A 179 8.66 6.03 -10.79
C PHE A 179 8.95 4.65 -10.21
N SER A 180 10.11 4.43 -9.58
CA SER A 180 10.42 3.18 -8.89
C SER A 180 9.49 2.91 -7.70
N PHE A 181 8.98 3.96 -7.05
CA PHE A 181 7.96 3.82 -6.01
C PHE A 181 6.61 3.38 -6.59
N ALA A 182 6.17 3.96 -7.71
CA ALA A 182 4.96 3.54 -8.42
C ALA A 182 5.08 2.11 -8.97
N GLU A 183 6.24 1.76 -9.53
CA GLU A 183 6.54 0.43 -10.06
C GLU A 183 6.36 -0.67 -8.99
N GLN A 184 6.83 -0.43 -7.76
CA GLN A 184 6.65 -1.38 -6.66
C GLN A 184 5.18 -1.64 -6.31
N ILE A 185 4.31 -0.62 -6.40
CA ILE A 185 2.86 -0.81 -6.18
C ILE A 185 2.28 -1.66 -7.31
N ILE A 186 2.61 -1.32 -8.56
CA ILE A 186 2.10 -2.02 -9.74
C ILE A 186 2.53 -3.50 -9.73
N GLU A 187 3.80 -3.76 -9.44
CA GLU A 187 4.34 -5.13 -9.36
C GLU A 187 3.80 -5.91 -8.15
N GLY A 188 3.50 -5.23 -7.04
CA GLY A 188 2.92 -5.85 -5.84
C GLY A 188 1.50 -6.38 -6.04
N LEU A 189 0.79 -5.91 -7.08
CA LEU A 189 -0.58 -6.30 -7.41
C LEU A 189 -0.68 -7.30 -8.57
N ASN A 190 0.44 -7.82 -9.09
CA ASN A 190 0.50 -8.79 -10.19
C ASN A 190 0.72 -10.23 -9.71
#